data_AF-A0A1Q6RTR8-F1
#
_entry.id   AF-A0A1Q6RTR8-F1
#
_cell.length_a   1.000
_cell.length_b   1.000
_cell.length_c   1.000
_cell.angle_alpha   90.00
_cell.angle_beta   90.00
_cell.angle_gamma   90.00
#
_symmetry.space_group_name_H-M   'P 1'
#
loop_
_entity.id
_entity.type
_entity.pdbx_description
1 polymer ?
#
loop_
_entity_poly.entity_id
_entity_poly.type
_entity_poly.pdbx_seq_one_letter_code
_entity_poly.pdbx_strand_id
1 'polypeptide(L)' 'MSGDTLNLSLESWLPESSLNQYRLGNCAEVDAVNQALNSGANASDLYLYTINTKNNVSKPVCENCIYIFGDRVADVFSH' A
#
# COMPACT_ATOMS: atom_id res chain seq x y z
N MET A 1 6.71 -7.65 3.97
CA MET A 1 7.47 -6.43 4.28
C MET A 1 8.95 -6.73 4.09
N SER A 2 9.67 -5.84 3.41
CA SER A 2 11.10 -5.86 3.04
C SER A 2 12.09 -5.92 4.21
N GLY A 3 11.62 -6.19 5.44
CA GLY A 3 12.43 -6.16 6.66
C GLY A 3 12.54 -4.77 7.31
N ASP A 4 11.98 -3.74 6.68
CA ASP A 4 11.93 -2.40 7.24
C ASP A 4 10.98 -2.31 8.44
N THR A 5 11.31 -1.42 9.39
CA THR A 5 10.40 -1.07 10.48
C THR A 5 9.13 -0.47 9.91
N LEU A 6 7.97 -0.89 10.42
CA LEU A 6 6.68 -0.33 10.01
C LEU A 6 6.61 1.14 10.45
N ASN A 7 6.26 2.03 9.52
CA ASN A 7 6.07 3.44 9.80
C ASN A 7 4.86 3.63 10.72
N LEU A 8 4.98 4.48 11.75
CA LEU A 8 3.90 4.73 12.72
C LEU A 8 2.58 5.18 12.06
N SER A 9 2.66 5.99 11.00
CA SER A 9 1.47 6.41 10.27
C SER A 9 0.79 5.21 9.62
N LEU A 10 1.56 4.36 8.96
CA LEU A 10 1.06 3.18 8.27
C LEU A 10 0.51 2.12 9.25
N GLU A 11 1.11 1.97 10.42
CA GLU A 11 0.60 1.12 11.49
C GLU A 11 -0.81 1.53 11.92
N SER A 12 -1.05 2.84 12.07
CA SER A 12 -2.37 3.38 12.44
C SER A 12 -3.44 3.23 11.35
N TRP A 13 -3.04 2.88 10.13
CA TRP A 13 -3.90 2.83 8.95
C TRP A 13 -4.37 1.43 8.58
N LEU A 14 -3.60 0.42 8.98
CA LEU A 14 -3.93 -0.98 8.76
C LEU A 14 -5.25 -1.31 9.47
N PRO A 15 -6.18 -2.03 8.81
CA PRO A 15 -7.40 -2.46 9.48
C PRO A 15 -7.08 -3.49 10.58
N GLU A 16 -7.96 -3.62 11.56
CA GLU A 16 -7.79 -4.60 12.66
C GLU A 16 -7.82 -6.06 12.16
N SER A 17 -8.52 -6.30 11.06
CA SER A 17 -8.63 -7.62 10.43
C SER A 17 -8.55 -7.51 8.90
N SER A 18 -8.13 -8.60 8.26
CA SER A 18 -8.05 -8.63 6.80
C SER A 18 -9.44 -8.65 6.18
N LEU A 19 -9.64 -7.81 5.17
CA LEU A 19 -10.86 -7.77 4.36
C LEU A 19 -10.86 -8.86 3.27
N ASN A 20 -9.77 -9.61 3.13
CA ASN A 20 -9.63 -10.69 2.16
C ASN A 20 -8.77 -11.84 2.71
N GLN A 21 -8.50 -12.84 1.86
CA GLN A 21 -7.72 -14.02 2.22
C GLN A 21 -6.23 -13.76 2.46
N TYR A 22 -5.71 -12.57 2.13
CA TYR A 22 -4.30 -12.25 2.28
C TYR A 22 -4.00 -11.74 3.69
N ARG A 23 -2.80 -12.03 4.18
CA ARG A 23 -2.33 -11.48 5.45
C ARG A 23 -2.15 -9.96 5.32
N LEU A 24 -2.61 -9.22 6.33
CA LEU A 24 -2.41 -7.78 6.42
C LEU A 24 -0.93 -7.40 6.35
N GLY A 25 -0.66 -6.28 5.67
CA GLY A 25 0.69 -5.74 5.50
C GLY A 25 1.62 -6.54 4.58
N ASN A 26 1.13 -7.58 3.90
CA ASN A 26 1.95 -8.38 2.99
C ASN A 26 1.99 -7.82 1.55
N CYS A 27 1.01 -6.99 1.19
CA CYS A 27 0.85 -6.43 -0.15
C CYS A 27 2.06 -5.56 -0.55
N ALA A 28 2.43 -5.60 -1.82
CA ALA A 28 3.56 -4.83 -2.36
C ALA A 28 3.33 -3.32 -2.23
N GLU A 29 2.06 -2.90 -2.30
CA GLU A 29 1.58 -1.55 -2.10
C GLU A 29 1.90 -1.05 -0.69
N VAL A 30 1.66 -1.90 0.33
CA VAL A 30 1.97 -1.57 1.73
C VAL A 30 3.47 -1.44 1.93
N ASP A 31 4.24 -2.34 1.32
CA ASP A 31 5.69 -2.30 1.38
C ASP A 31 6.28 -1.02 0.76
N ALA A 32 5.79 -0.66 -0.44
CA ALA A 32 6.23 0.55 -1.14
C ALA A 32 5.89 1.82 -0.38
N VAL A 33 4.67 1.94 0.15
CA VAL A 33 4.27 3.10 0.96
C VAL A 33 5.06 3.14 2.27
N ASN A 34 5.31 2.00 2.91
CA ASN A 34 6.14 1.95 4.13
C ASN A 34 7.53 2.54 3.88
N GLN A 35 8.20 2.10 2.82
CA GLN A 35 9.52 2.59 2.44
C GLN A 35 9.51 4.09 2.12
N ALA A 36 8.49 4.57 1.40
CA ALA A 36 8.34 5.99 1.07
C ALA A 36 8.18 6.85 2.34
N LEU A 37 7.28 6.46 3.26
CA LEU A 37 7.05 7.18 4.50
C LEU A 37 8.29 7.16 5.42
N ASN A 38 8.98 6.03 5.51
CA ASN A 38 10.24 5.93 6.26
C ASN A 38 11.36 6.80 5.65
N SER A 39 11.29 7.08 4.35
CA SER A 39 12.20 8.00 3.66
C SER A 39 11.79 9.48 3.81
N GLY A 40 10.74 9.77 4.58
CA GLY A 40 10.24 11.12 4.84
C GLY A 40 9.28 11.65 3.77
N ALA A 41 8.75 10.79 2.89
CA ALA A 41 7.73 11.21 1.93
C ALA A 41 6.42 11.57 2.63
N ASN A 42 5.70 12.54 2.07
CA ASN A 42 4.34 12.87 2.50
C ASN A 42 3.33 12.00 1.76
N ALA A 43 2.44 11.35 2.49
CA ALA A 43 1.43 10.46 1.94
C ALA A 43 0.52 11.15 0.91
N SER A 44 0.13 12.40 1.17
CA SER A 44 -0.73 13.19 0.29
C SER A 44 -0.10 13.53 -1.06
N ASP A 45 1.19 13.26 -1.25
CA ASP A 45 1.93 13.45 -2.50
C ASP A 45 2.30 12.10 -3.16
N LEU A 46 1.87 10.97 -2.59
CA LEU A 46 2.13 9.63 -3.13
C LEU A 46 1.08 9.22 -4.16
N TYR A 47 1.54 8.72 -5.30
CA TYR A 47 0.70 8.11 -6.32
C TYR A 47 1.01 6.63 -6.40
N LEU A 48 -0.02 5.78 -6.31
CA LEU A 48 0.14 4.33 -6.35
C LEU A 48 -0.30 3.77 -7.70
N TYR A 49 0.50 2.86 -8.24
CA TYR A 49 0.16 2.08 -9.42
C TYR A 49 0.75 0.69 -9.30
N THR A 50 -0.08 -0.33 -9.47
CA THR A 50 0.32 -1.73 -9.32
C THR A 50 0.33 -2.43 -10.66
N ILE A 51 1.39 -3.21 -10.91
CA ILE A 51 1.53 -4.06 -12.09
C ILE A 51 1.79 -5.50 -11.68
N ASN A 52 1.46 -6.43 -12.59
CA ASN A 52 1.95 -7.79 -12.51
C ASN A 52 3.34 -7.86 -13.15
N THR A 53 4.37 -8.15 -12.36
CA THR A 53 5.77 -8.19 -12.81
C THR A 53 6.08 -9.26 -13.85
N LYS A 54 5.20 -10.25 -14.04
CA LYS A 54 5.38 -11.29 -15.07
C LYS A 54 5.09 -10.79 -16.48
N ASN A 55 4.14 -9.87 -16.63
CA ASN A 55 3.66 -9.41 -17.94
C ASN A 55 3.60 -7.87 -18.07
N ASN A 56 3.96 -7.13 -17.01
CA ASN A 56 3.94 -5.67 -16.93
C ASN A 56 2.58 -5.03 -17.20
N VAL A 57 1.50 -5.79 -17.00
CA VAL A 57 0.13 -5.29 -17.14
C VAL A 57 -0.35 -4.71 -15.82
N SER A 58 -1.15 -3.64 -15.90
CA SER A 58 -1.87 -3.08 -14.75
C SER A 58 -2.58 -4.18 -13.98
N LYS A 59 -2.47 -4.15 -12.66
CA LYS A 59 -3.17 -5.07 -11.78
C LYS A 59 -3.90 -4.25 -10.72
N PRO A 60 -5.22 -4.46 -10.56
CA PRO A 60 -5.97 -3.86 -9.47
C PRO A 60 -5.30 -4.13 -8.11
N VAL A 61 -5.27 -3.11 -7.26
CA VAL A 61 -4.88 -3.27 -5.86
C VAL A 61 -5.92 -4.11 -5.12
N CYS A 62 -5.51 -4.82 -4.06
CA CYS A 62 -6.46 -5.63 -3.28
C CYS A 62 -7.35 -4.77 -2.36
N GLU A 63 -8.44 -5.36 -1.85
CA GLU A 63 -9.44 -4.67 -1.01
C GLU A 63 -8.82 -4.01 0.23
N ASN A 64 -7.85 -4.67 0.87
CA ASN A 64 -7.11 -4.08 1.99
C ASN A 64 -6.38 -2.80 1.56
N CYS A 65 -5.73 -2.79 0.40
CA CYS A 65 -4.96 -1.65 -0.08
C CYS A 65 -5.87 -0.51 -0.57
N ILE A 66 -7.01 -0.82 -1.17
CA ILE A 66 -8.05 0.18 -1.50
C ILE A 66 -8.53 0.85 -0.21
N TYR A 67 -8.90 0.06 0.80
CA TYR A 67 -9.38 0.58 2.08
C TYR A 67 -8.33 1.47 2.77
N ILE A 68 -7.06 1.07 2.71
CA ILE A 68 -5.99 1.80 3.39
C ILE A 68 -5.64 3.09 2.66
N PHE A 69 -5.50 3.04 1.34
CA PHE A 69 -4.87 4.13 0.57
C PHE A 69 -5.85 5.04 -0.16
N GLY A 70 -7.09 4.59 -0.44
CA GLY A 70 -8.05 5.32 -1.28
C GLY A 70 -8.24 6.79 -0.91
N ASP A 71 -8.21 7.12 0.38
CA ASP A 71 -8.38 8.50 0.88
C ASP A 71 -7.12 9.05 1.57
N ARG A 72 -5.99 8.33 1.54
CA ARG A 72 -4.77 8.68 2.31
C ARG A 72 -3.59 9.06 1.44
N VAL A 73 -3.59 8.63 0.19
CA VAL A 73 -2.57 8.97 -0.81
C VAL A 73 -3.16 9.94 -1.83
N ALA A 74 -2.32 10.52 -2.70
CA ALA A 74 -2.79 11.46 -3.71
C ALA A 74 -3.77 10.79 -4.69
N ASP A 75 -3.41 9.60 -5.18
CA ASP A 75 -4.26 8.79 -6.07
C ASP A 75 -3.79 7.33 -6.13
N VAL A 76 -4.69 6.41 -6.49
CA VAL A 76 -4.40 5.00 -6.75
C VAL A 76 -4.82 4.66 -8.18
N PHE A 77 -3.92 4.78 -9.15
CA PHE A 77 -4.23 4.64 -10.57
C PHE A 77 -4.64 3.21 -11.02
N SER A 78 -4.50 2.21 -10.16
CA SER A 78 -4.81 0.80 -10.47
C SER A 78 -5.99 0.29 -9.63
N HIS A 79 -7.18 0.85 -9.89
CA HIS A 79 -8.46 0.40 -9.33
C HIS A 79 -8.99 -0.87 -10.02
#